data_AF-A0A7Y2JTP7-F1
#
_entry.id   AF-A0A7Y2JTP7-F1
#
_cell.length_a   1.000
_cell.length_b   1.000
_cell.length_c   1.000
_cell.angle_alpha   90.00
_cell.angle_beta   90.00
_cell.angle_gamma   90.00
#
_symmetry.space_group_name_H-M   'P 1'
#
loop_
_entity.id
_entity.type
_entity.pdbx_description
1 polymer ?
#
loop_
_entity_poly.entity_id
_entity_poly.type
_entity_poly.pdbx_seq_one_letter_code
_entity_poly.pdbx_strand_id
1 'polypeptide(L)'
;MQLDRLDWTVVALYGVIALTVGLWFTRRAGSGVQEFFLSGRKLPWWLLGTSMVATTFSTDTPNLVTDLVRSGGVSQNWLWWAFLITGMLTVFVYAKLWRRSGVMTDIEFYELRYSGKPAAFLRGFRALYLGVFFNVMIMATVTLAAIKIGNVLLGADKITTVVLAGGVTVIYSATAGLWGVVVTDLLLFAIAMVGSIAAAYYALNLPEVGGLSGMVQHPALEGKLGLLPDFSDGTTVLAVLIVPIAVQWWSTWYPGAEPGGGGYVAQRMLAARNERDSLLGTLWFNIAHYALRPWPWVIVAL
;
A
#
# COMPACT_ATOMS: atom_id res chain seq x y z
N MET A 1 -14.36 9.53 -23.43
CA MET A 1 -12.99 9.47 -23.98
C MET A 1 -12.95 8.25 -24.90
N GLN A 2 -12.50 8.37 -26.15
CA GLN A 2 -12.24 7.19 -26.98
C GLN A 2 -10.74 6.90 -26.88
N LEU A 3 -10.39 5.74 -26.32
CA LEU A 3 -9.02 5.26 -26.27
C LEU A 3 -8.58 4.86 -27.68
N ASP A 4 -7.38 5.28 -28.07
CA ASP A 4 -6.83 4.91 -29.37
C ASP A 4 -6.07 3.57 -29.30
N ARG A 5 -5.49 3.16 -30.43
CA ARG A 5 -4.75 1.88 -30.50
C ARG A 5 -3.49 1.88 -29.64
N LEU A 6 -2.86 3.03 -29.46
CA LEU A 6 -1.65 3.16 -28.66
C LEU A 6 -1.99 2.99 -27.18
N ASP A 7 -3.08 3.58 -26.71
CA ASP A 7 -3.57 3.42 -25.34
C ASP A 7 -3.80 1.94 -24.99
N TRP A 8 -4.53 1.23 -25.85
CA TRP A 8 -4.79 -0.20 -25.67
C TRP A 8 -3.51 -1.04 -25.72
N THR A 9 -2.55 -0.66 -26.55
CA THR A 9 -1.24 -1.33 -26.63
C THR A 9 -0.47 -1.17 -25.32
N VAL A 10 -0.49 0.02 -24.72
CA VAL A 10 0.15 0.28 -23.42
C VAL A 10 -0.50 -0.54 -22.31
N VAL A 11 -1.84 -0.59 -22.25
CA VAL A 11 -2.57 -1.40 -21.25
C VAL A 11 -2.26 -2.90 -21.41
N ALA A 12 -2.25 -3.41 -22.64
CA ALA A 12 -1.92 -4.80 -22.91
C ALA A 12 -0.46 -5.12 -22.52
N LEU A 13 0.49 -4.25 -22.90
CA LEU A 13 1.90 -4.41 -22.57
C LEU A 13 2.13 -4.42 -21.05
N TYR A 14 1.45 -3.54 -20.31
CA TYR A 14 1.47 -3.52 -18.85
C TYR A 14 1.08 -4.89 -18.26
N GLY A 15 -0.05 -5.45 -18.71
CA GLY A 15 -0.52 -6.76 -18.25
C GLY A 15 0.44 -7.90 -18.59
N VAL A 16 0.97 -7.90 -19.81
CA VAL A 16 1.94 -8.90 -20.27
C VAL A 16 3.24 -8.82 -19.47
N ILE A 17 3.76 -7.63 -19.19
CA ILE A 17 4.97 -7.46 -18.37
C ILE A 17 4.75 -8.00 -16.96
N ALA A 18 3.65 -7.62 -16.29
CA ALA A 18 3.35 -8.08 -14.94
C ALA A 18 3.22 -9.61 -14.87
N LEU A 19 2.50 -10.20 -15.82
CA LEU A 19 2.34 -11.65 -15.92
C LEU A 19 3.66 -12.36 -16.19
N THR A 20 4.44 -11.89 -17.17
CA THR A 20 5.72 -12.51 -17.57
C THR A 20 6.73 -12.47 -16.44
N VAL A 21 6.85 -11.33 -15.75
CA VAL A 21 7.77 -11.18 -14.62
C VAL A 21 7.39 -12.10 -13.48
N GLY A 22 6.10 -12.21 -13.13
CA GLY A 22 5.65 -13.14 -12.11
C GLY A 22 5.93 -14.60 -12.49
N LEU A 23 5.54 -15.01 -13.70
CA LEU A 23 5.74 -16.39 -14.18
C LEU A 23 7.22 -16.78 -14.31
N TRP A 24 8.12 -15.82 -14.53
CA TRP A 24 9.57 -16.08 -14.56
C TRP A 24 10.09 -16.69 -13.26
N PHE A 25 9.47 -16.37 -12.11
CA PHE A 25 9.85 -16.88 -10.81
C PHE A 25 9.18 -18.22 -10.42
N THR A 26 8.28 -18.77 -11.24
CA THR A 26 7.53 -19.99 -10.88
C THR A 26 8.43 -21.19 -10.59
N ARG A 27 9.49 -21.40 -11.38
CA ARG A 27 10.46 -22.49 -11.13
C ARG A 27 11.18 -22.34 -9.79
N ARG A 28 11.49 -21.10 -9.41
CA ARG A 28 12.12 -20.79 -8.13
C ARG A 28 11.14 -21.00 -6.98
N ALA A 29 9.91 -20.52 -7.12
CA ALA A 29 8.85 -20.71 -6.12
C ALA A 29 8.58 -22.19 -5.81
N GLY A 30 8.70 -23.07 -6.81
CA GLY A 30 8.54 -24.51 -6.66
C GLY A 30 9.66 -25.24 -5.91
N SER A 31 10.76 -24.58 -5.54
CA SER A 31 11.89 -25.25 -4.86
C SER A 31 11.64 -25.57 -3.39
N GLY A 32 10.54 -25.08 -2.81
CA GLY A 32 10.10 -25.43 -1.45
C GLY A 32 9.30 -24.34 -0.76
N VAL A 33 8.65 -24.71 0.36
CA VAL A 33 7.75 -23.82 1.13
C VAL A 33 8.44 -22.55 1.61
N GLN A 34 9.69 -22.64 2.06
CA GLN A 34 10.47 -21.46 2.47
C GLN A 34 10.80 -20.53 1.30
N GLU A 35 11.02 -21.06 0.09
CA GLU A 35 11.25 -20.20 -1.07
C GLU A 35 9.94 -19.52 -1.49
N PHE A 36 8.84 -20.25 -1.49
CA PHE A 36 7.52 -19.75 -1.84
C PHE A 36 7.06 -18.61 -0.90
N PHE A 37 7.09 -18.81 0.41
CA PHE A 37 6.54 -17.83 1.37
C PHE A 37 7.56 -16.82 1.88
N LEU A 38 8.85 -17.15 1.92
CA LEU A 38 9.88 -16.31 2.54
C LEU A 38 11.01 -15.94 1.58
N SER A 39 10.95 -16.31 0.30
CA SER A 39 12.00 -15.98 -0.68
C SER A 39 13.39 -16.50 -0.25
N GLY A 40 13.42 -17.60 0.50
CA GLY A 40 14.64 -18.16 1.09
C GLY A 40 15.31 -17.22 2.11
N ARG A 41 14.58 -16.20 2.59
CA ARG A 41 15.05 -15.11 3.45
C ARG A 41 16.25 -14.39 2.85
N LYS A 42 16.15 -13.98 1.58
CA LYS A 42 17.24 -13.34 0.83
C LYS A 42 16.89 -11.94 0.31
N LEU A 43 15.70 -11.43 0.61
CA LEU A 43 15.26 -10.13 0.09
C LEU A 43 16.16 -9.00 0.65
N PRO A 44 16.76 -8.17 -0.23
CA PRO A 44 17.47 -6.95 0.20
C PRO A 44 16.48 -5.86 0.62
N TRP A 45 16.92 -4.96 1.48
CA TRP A 45 16.10 -3.89 2.06
C TRP A 45 15.32 -3.06 1.03
N TRP A 46 15.96 -2.68 -0.08
CA TRP A 46 15.35 -1.80 -1.07
C TRP A 46 14.20 -2.49 -1.80
N LEU A 47 14.34 -3.78 -2.08
CA LEU A 47 13.32 -4.56 -2.78
C LEU A 47 12.14 -4.86 -1.85
N LEU A 48 12.44 -5.31 -0.62
CA LEU A 48 11.40 -5.63 0.36
C LEU A 48 10.60 -4.39 0.76
N GLY A 49 11.29 -3.27 1.01
CA GLY A 49 10.64 -2.02 1.39
C GLY A 49 9.81 -1.45 0.25
N THR A 50 10.32 -1.47 -0.99
CA THR A 50 9.54 -1.01 -2.15
C THR A 50 8.27 -1.84 -2.33
N SER A 51 8.35 -3.15 -2.14
CA SER A 51 7.17 -4.02 -2.20
C SER A 51 6.16 -3.78 -1.08
N MET A 52 6.61 -3.42 0.13
CA MET A 52 5.68 -2.95 1.19
C MET A 52 4.90 -1.72 0.71
N VAL A 53 5.59 -0.74 0.11
CA VAL A 53 4.94 0.49 -0.40
C VAL A 53 4.01 0.18 -1.56
N ALA A 54 4.45 -0.66 -2.50
CA ALA A 54 3.68 -1.09 -3.65
C ALA A 54 2.36 -1.77 -3.24
N THR A 55 2.43 -2.68 -2.27
CA THR A 55 1.25 -3.39 -1.74
C THR A 55 0.21 -2.42 -1.18
N THR A 56 0.68 -1.36 -0.53
CA THR A 56 -0.19 -0.31 0.03
C THR A 56 -0.58 0.76 -1.00
N PHE A 57 -0.08 0.70 -2.23
CA PHE A 57 -0.42 1.64 -3.31
C PHE A 57 -1.52 1.01 -4.18
N SER A 58 -2.58 0.58 -3.51
CA SER A 58 -3.80 0.10 -4.14
C SER A 58 -4.63 1.27 -4.68
N THR A 59 -5.58 0.98 -5.57
CA THR A 59 -6.42 1.97 -6.26
C THR A 59 -7.28 2.83 -5.34
N ASP A 60 -7.54 2.38 -4.12
CA ASP A 60 -8.32 3.09 -3.09
C ASP A 60 -7.51 4.17 -2.36
N THR A 61 -6.20 3.98 -2.20
CA THR A 61 -5.37 4.87 -1.35
C THR A 61 -5.19 6.26 -1.97
N PRO A 62 -4.84 6.41 -3.27
CA PRO A 62 -4.84 7.72 -3.91
C PRO A 62 -6.20 8.40 -3.81
N ASN A 63 -7.29 7.67 -4.06
CA ASN A 63 -8.65 8.20 -3.97
C ASN A 63 -8.97 8.74 -2.57
N LEU A 64 -8.62 7.99 -1.51
CA LEU A 64 -8.78 8.43 -0.13
C LEU A 64 -8.01 9.73 0.14
N VAL A 65 -6.71 9.77 -0.17
CA VAL A 65 -5.88 10.96 0.08
C VAL A 65 -6.38 12.15 -0.72
N THR A 66 -6.75 11.96 -2.00
CA THR A 66 -7.30 13.04 -2.81
C THR A 66 -8.62 13.56 -2.27
N ASP A 67 -9.48 12.68 -1.75
CA ASP A 67 -10.78 13.08 -1.19
C ASP A 67 -10.62 13.86 0.11
N LEU A 68 -9.71 13.43 1.01
CA LEU A 68 -9.35 14.15 2.22
C LEU A 68 -8.88 15.58 1.90
N VAL A 69 -7.95 15.72 0.95
CA VAL A 69 -7.38 17.02 0.58
C VAL A 69 -8.42 17.90 -0.13
N ARG A 70 -9.20 17.33 -1.05
CA ARG A 70 -10.21 18.08 -1.81
C ARG A 70 -11.34 18.59 -0.90
N SER A 71 -11.78 17.77 0.06
CA SER A 71 -12.91 18.09 0.93
C SER A 71 -12.54 19.05 2.07
N GLY A 72 -11.39 18.87 2.71
CA GLY A 72 -11.03 19.64 3.91
C GLY A 72 -9.60 20.19 3.93
N GLY A 73 -8.87 20.14 2.82
CA GLY A 73 -7.51 20.68 2.71
C GLY A 73 -6.42 19.72 3.18
N VAL A 74 -5.17 20.17 3.07
CA VAL A 74 -3.97 19.35 3.30
C VAL A 74 -3.91 18.82 4.73
N SER A 75 -4.42 19.58 5.70
CA SER A 75 -4.44 19.19 7.11
C SER A 75 -5.28 17.93 7.39
N GLN A 76 -6.30 17.63 6.59
CA GLN A 76 -7.07 16.37 6.71
C GLN A 76 -6.21 15.13 6.54
N ASN A 77 -5.06 15.25 5.85
CA ASN A 77 -4.15 14.14 5.65
C ASN A 77 -3.48 13.67 6.96
N TRP A 78 -3.66 14.35 8.10
CA TRP A 78 -3.26 13.82 9.40
C TRP A 78 -3.99 12.54 9.79
N LEU A 79 -5.21 12.31 9.28
CA LEU A 79 -5.91 11.03 9.41
C LEU A 79 -5.11 9.87 8.81
N TRP A 80 -4.24 10.16 7.82
CA TRP A 80 -3.29 9.24 7.23
C TRP A 80 -1.91 9.30 7.88
N TRP A 81 -1.32 10.50 8.02
CA TRP A 81 0.04 10.69 8.52
C TRP A 81 0.24 10.23 9.97
N ALA A 82 -0.80 10.22 10.81
CA ALA A 82 -0.68 9.74 12.18
C ALA A 82 -0.19 8.29 12.27
N PHE A 83 -0.48 7.46 11.25
CA PHE A 83 0.01 6.08 11.18
C PHE A 83 1.53 5.98 10.99
N LEU A 84 2.23 7.08 10.64
CA LEU A 84 3.69 7.13 10.66
C LEU A 84 4.24 6.78 12.05
N ILE A 85 3.54 7.12 13.13
CA ILE A 85 3.97 6.77 14.50
C ILE A 85 4.05 5.24 14.65
N THR A 86 3.02 4.53 14.18
CA THR A 86 3.00 3.06 14.11
C THR A 86 4.13 2.51 13.25
N GLY A 87 4.34 3.15 12.11
CA GLY A 87 5.40 2.83 11.19
C GLY A 87 6.79 2.94 11.83
N MET A 88 7.08 4.05 12.50
CA MET A 88 8.35 4.29 13.18
C MET A 88 8.58 3.33 14.35
N LEU A 89 7.52 3.01 15.11
CA LEU A 89 7.59 1.97 16.13
C LEU A 89 7.95 0.62 15.50
N THR A 90 7.33 0.27 14.37
CA THR A 90 7.63 -0.95 13.63
C THR A 90 9.08 -0.97 13.13
N VAL A 91 9.60 0.14 12.61
CA VAL A 91 10.98 0.27 12.12
C VAL A 91 12.00 -0.01 13.22
N PHE A 92 11.90 0.70 14.34
CA PHE A 92 12.97 0.72 15.33
C PHE A 92 12.87 -0.36 16.39
N VAL A 93 11.66 -0.87 16.65
CA VAL A 93 11.44 -1.92 17.65
C VAL A 93 11.24 -3.27 16.97
N TYR A 94 10.25 -3.38 16.09
CA TYR A 94 9.77 -4.69 15.65
C TYR A 94 10.48 -5.27 14.43
N ALA A 95 11.04 -4.45 13.53
CA ALA A 95 11.59 -4.94 12.27
C ALA A 95 12.72 -5.97 12.48
N LYS A 96 13.61 -5.70 13.44
CA LYS A 96 14.67 -6.65 13.81
C LYS A 96 14.11 -7.88 14.52
N LEU A 97 13.15 -7.69 15.42
CA LEU A 97 12.55 -8.75 16.22
C LEU A 97 11.78 -9.76 15.35
N TRP A 98 10.99 -9.27 14.39
CA TRP A 98 10.33 -10.12 13.40
C TRP A 98 11.34 -10.94 12.64
N ARG A 99 12.39 -10.31 12.09
CA ARG A 99 13.39 -11.07 11.34
C ARG A 99 14.11 -12.10 12.21
N ARG A 100 14.42 -11.77 13.47
CA ARG A 100 15.08 -12.65 14.44
C ARG A 100 14.23 -13.85 14.85
N SER A 101 12.91 -13.69 14.91
CA SER A 101 11.98 -14.72 15.40
C SER A 101 12.06 -16.03 14.61
N GLY A 102 12.45 -15.97 13.33
CA GLY A 102 12.63 -17.18 12.50
C GLY A 102 11.33 -17.90 12.15
N VAL A 103 10.17 -17.32 12.47
CA VAL A 103 8.85 -17.86 12.08
C VAL A 103 8.61 -17.72 10.57
N MET A 104 7.64 -18.45 10.05
CA MET A 104 7.18 -18.31 8.66
C MET A 104 6.00 -17.36 8.51
N THR A 105 5.15 -17.26 9.52
CA THR A 105 4.00 -16.34 9.54
C THR A 105 3.95 -15.56 10.84
N ASP A 106 3.37 -14.36 10.82
CA ASP A 106 3.17 -13.54 12.01
C ASP A 106 2.33 -14.26 13.08
N ILE A 107 1.30 -15.01 12.65
CA ILE A 107 0.43 -15.77 13.55
C ILE A 107 1.11 -16.99 14.20
N GLU A 108 2.22 -17.48 13.65
CA GLU A 108 3.01 -18.55 14.29
C GLU A 108 3.61 -18.08 15.63
N PHE A 109 3.85 -16.76 15.75
CA PHE A 109 4.38 -16.17 16.98
C PHE A 109 3.47 -16.38 18.20
N TYR A 110 2.15 -16.52 18.02
CA TYR A 110 1.22 -16.77 19.13
C TYR A 110 1.53 -18.09 19.86
N GLU A 111 1.86 -19.14 19.11
CA GLU A 111 2.20 -20.43 19.70
C GLU A 111 3.57 -20.39 20.38
N LEU A 112 4.52 -19.63 19.86
CA LEU A 112 5.80 -19.37 20.53
C LEU A 112 5.62 -18.60 21.85
N ARG A 113 4.69 -17.64 21.89
CA ARG A 113 4.53 -16.74 23.04
C ARG A 113 3.65 -17.31 24.15
N TYR A 114 2.54 -17.96 23.80
CA TYR A 114 1.50 -18.36 24.76
C TYR A 114 1.43 -19.86 25.01
N SER A 115 1.92 -20.70 24.08
CA SER A 115 1.96 -22.17 24.16
C SER A 115 0.61 -22.88 24.40
N GLY A 116 0.55 -24.16 24.05
CA GLY A 116 -0.60 -25.04 24.35
C GLY A 116 -1.82 -24.89 23.42
N LYS A 117 -2.86 -25.69 23.71
CA LYS A 117 -4.08 -25.81 22.89
C LYS A 117 -4.80 -24.47 22.64
N PRO A 118 -4.93 -23.55 23.62
CA PRO A 118 -5.57 -22.26 23.38
C PRO A 118 -4.81 -21.38 22.37
N ALA A 119 -3.47 -21.40 22.40
CA ALA A 119 -2.64 -20.66 21.45
C ALA A 119 -2.77 -21.22 20.02
N ALA A 120 -2.78 -22.54 19.87
CA ALA A 120 -3.01 -23.20 18.59
C ALA A 120 -4.41 -22.90 18.03
N PHE A 121 -5.44 -22.91 18.88
CA PHE A 121 -6.79 -22.49 18.48
C PHE A 121 -6.82 -21.03 18.02
N LEU A 122 -6.20 -20.12 18.78
CA LEU A 122 -6.14 -18.71 18.42
C LEU A 122 -5.41 -18.49 17.08
N ARG A 123 -4.30 -19.19 16.84
CA ARG A 123 -3.59 -19.17 15.56
C ARG A 123 -4.49 -19.62 14.41
N GLY A 124 -5.17 -20.76 14.56
CA GLY A 124 -6.08 -21.29 13.55
C GLY A 124 -7.26 -20.35 13.27
N PHE A 125 -7.88 -19.83 14.32
CA PHE A 125 -8.97 -18.87 14.21
C PHE A 125 -8.52 -17.60 13.49
N ARG A 126 -7.40 -16.98 13.90
CA ARG A 126 -6.87 -15.78 13.24
C ARG A 126 -6.45 -16.03 11.80
N ALA A 127 -5.89 -17.20 11.48
CA ALA A 127 -5.56 -17.59 10.11
C ALA A 127 -6.80 -17.54 9.20
N LEU A 128 -7.93 -18.09 9.66
CA LEU A 128 -9.17 -18.09 8.90
C LEU A 128 -9.83 -16.70 8.89
N TYR A 129 -9.91 -16.06 10.05
CA TYR A 129 -10.56 -14.76 10.21
C TYR A 129 -9.85 -13.66 9.42
N LEU A 130 -8.54 -13.48 9.61
CA LEU A 130 -7.75 -12.47 8.90
C LEU A 130 -7.42 -12.91 7.47
N GLY A 131 -7.01 -14.17 7.30
CA GLY A 131 -6.52 -14.68 6.01
C GLY A 131 -7.62 -14.86 4.96
N VAL A 132 -8.86 -15.16 5.37
CA VAL A 132 -9.99 -15.38 4.45
C VAL A 132 -11.03 -14.28 4.58
N PHE A 133 -11.75 -14.23 5.70
CA PHE A 133 -12.92 -13.35 5.81
C PHE A 133 -12.56 -11.86 5.68
N PHE A 134 -11.54 -11.43 6.41
CA PHE A 134 -11.12 -10.05 6.40
C PHE A 134 -10.52 -9.64 5.04
N ASN A 135 -9.66 -10.50 4.46
CA ASN A 135 -9.11 -10.27 3.12
C ASN A 135 -10.20 -10.17 2.04
N VAL A 136 -11.27 -10.98 2.10
CA VAL A 136 -12.39 -10.87 1.16
C VAL A 136 -13.08 -9.50 1.27
N MET A 137 -13.27 -8.98 2.49
CA MET A 137 -13.85 -7.65 2.69
C MET A 137 -12.97 -6.53 2.11
N ILE A 138 -11.66 -6.58 2.35
CA ILE A 138 -10.71 -5.60 1.78
C ILE A 138 -10.62 -5.73 0.25
N MET A 139 -10.57 -6.96 -0.28
CA MET A 139 -10.58 -7.16 -1.72
C MET A 139 -11.87 -6.62 -2.35
N ALA A 140 -13.01 -6.71 -1.68
CA ALA A 140 -14.26 -6.17 -2.20
C ALA A 140 -14.20 -4.64 -2.38
N THR A 141 -13.65 -3.90 -1.42
CA THR A 141 -13.51 -2.43 -1.52
C THR A 141 -12.51 -2.03 -2.59
N VAL A 142 -11.35 -2.69 -2.66
CA VAL A 142 -10.33 -2.43 -3.69
C VAL A 142 -10.85 -2.77 -5.09
N THR A 143 -11.57 -3.89 -5.22
CA THR A 143 -12.18 -4.32 -6.50
C THR A 143 -13.27 -3.35 -6.93
N LEU A 144 -14.07 -2.81 -6.01
CA LEU A 144 -15.05 -1.78 -6.33
C LEU A 144 -14.38 -0.51 -6.88
N ALA A 145 -13.26 -0.08 -6.30
CA ALA A 145 -12.48 1.04 -6.84
C ALA A 145 -11.96 0.73 -8.26
N ALA A 146 -11.43 -0.47 -8.49
CA ALA A 146 -10.97 -0.91 -9.81
C ALA A 146 -12.11 -0.94 -10.85
N ILE A 147 -13.31 -1.42 -10.48
CA ILE A 147 -14.50 -1.41 -11.35
C ILE A 147 -14.87 0.02 -11.76
N LYS A 148 -14.90 0.95 -10.79
CA LYS A 148 -15.22 2.36 -11.07
C LYS A 148 -14.20 2.99 -12.01
N ILE A 149 -12.91 2.79 -11.73
CA ILE A 149 -11.82 3.32 -12.56
C ILE A 149 -11.86 2.70 -13.96
N GLY A 150 -11.98 1.37 -14.07
CA GLY A 150 -12.06 0.66 -15.34
C GLY A 150 -13.26 1.08 -16.18
N ASN A 151 -14.41 1.35 -15.55
CA ASN A 151 -15.57 1.86 -16.25
C ASN A 151 -15.37 3.30 -16.75
N VAL A 152 -14.87 4.20 -15.92
CA VAL A 152 -14.67 5.61 -16.27
C VAL A 152 -13.58 5.81 -17.32
N LEU A 153 -12.46 5.09 -17.19
CA LEU A 153 -11.30 5.27 -18.07
C LEU A 153 -11.35 4.38 -19.32
N LEU A 154 -11.76 3.12 -19.18
CA LEU A 154 -11.70 2.12 -20.25
C LEU A 154 -13.06 1.79 -20.86
N GLY A 155 -14.17 2.27 -20.27
CA GLY A 155 -15.52 1.85 -20.65
C GLY A 155 -15.80 0.37 -20.34
N ALA A 156 -14.96 -0.29 -19.56
CA ALA A 156 -15.11 -1.70 -19.25
C ALA A 156 -16.29 -1.94 -18.31
N ASP A 157 -17.03 -3.03 -18.52
CA ASP A 157 -18.06 -3.45 -17.58
C ASP A 157 -17.43 -4.11 -16.35
N LYS A 158 -18.25 -4.28 -15.31
CA LYS A 158 -17.84 -4.83 -14.01
C LYS A 158 -17.24 -6.23 -14.13
N ILE A 159 -17.82 -7.12 -14.94
CA ILE A 159 -17.39 -8.52 -15.03
C ILE A 159 -16.06 -8.59 -15.76
N THR A 160 -15.95 -7.89 -16.89
CA THR A 160 -14.70 -7.82 -17.66
C THR A 160 -13.55 -7.29 -16.80
N THR A 161 -13.78 -6.22 -16.04
CA THR A 161 -12.74 -5.64 -15.16
C THR A 161 -12.26 -6.66 -14.13
N VAL A 162 -13.18 -7.34 -13.43
CA VAL A 162 -12.83 -8.29 -12.36
C VAL A 162 -12.15 -9.53 -12.92
N VAL A 163 -12.70 -10.13 -13.98
CA VAL A 163 -12.17 -11.37 -14.55
C VAL A 163 -10.79 -11.15 -15.16
N LEU A 164 -10.57 -10.05 -15.88
CA LEU A 164 -9.27 -9.77 -16.50
C LEU A 164 -8.22 -9.37 -15.45
N ALA A 165 -8.48 -8.33 -14.66
CA ALA A 165 -7.50 -7.84 -13.69
C ALA A 165 -7.26 -8.85 -12.57
N GLY A 166 -8.34 -9.44 -12.03
CA GLY A 166 -8.27 -10.48 -11.01
C GLY A 166 -7.66 -11.76 -11.53
N GLY A 167 -8.04 -12.20 -12.74
CA GLY A 167 -7.49 -13.41 -13.37
C GLY A 167 -5.98 -13.32 -13.58
N VAL A 168 -5.49 -12.24 -14.18
CA VAL A 168 -4.04 -12.01 -14.35
C VAL A 168 -3.35 -12.02 -12.98
N THR A 169 -3.90 -11.32 -12.00
CA THR A 169 -3.33 -11.22 -10.64
C THR A 169 -3.25 -12.56 -9.94
N VAL A 170 -4.32 -13.37 -10.01
CA VAL A 170 -4.37 -14.71 -9.41
C VAL A 170 -3.35 -15.63 -10.08
N ILE A 171 -3.27 -15.63 -11.41
CA ILE A 171 -2.37 -16.52 -12.15
C ILE A 171 -0.91 -16.29 -11.73
N TYR A 172 -0.43 -15.05 -11.75
CA TYR A 172 0.96 -14.81 -11.38
C TYR A 172 1.18 -14.92 -9.87
N SER A 173 0.26 -14.43 -9.02
CA SER A 173 0.48 -14.44 -7.56
C SER A 173 0.46 -15.85 -6.97
N ALA A 174 -0.39 -16.74 -7.51
CA ALA A 174 -0.47 -18.13 -7.06
C ALA A 174 0.75 -18.96 -7.46
N THR A 175 1.46 -18.56 -8.52
CA THR A 175 2.55 -19.37 -9.11
C THR A 175 3.95 -18.80 -8.86
N ALA A 176 4.09 -17.49 -8.65
CA ALA A 176 5.37 -16.80 -8.63
C ALA A 176 6.10 -16.85 -7.27
N GLY A 177 5.39 -17.20 -6.20
CA GLY A 177 5.87 -17.09 -4.83
C GLY A 177 6.24 -15.65 -4.43
N LEU A 178 6.79 -15.46 -3.24
CA LEU A 178 7.09 -14.14 -2.72
C LEU A 178 8.11 -13.40 -3.62
N TRP A 179 9.16 -14.06 -4.12
CA TRP A 179 10.16 -13.40 -5.00
C TRP A 179 9.52 -12.74 -6.21
N GLY A 180 8.64 -13.45 -6.93
CA GLY A 180 7.98 -12.88 -8.09
C GLY A 180 7.00 -11.77 -7.72
N VAL A 181 6.28 -11.91 -6.60
CA VAL A 181 5.43 -10.81 -6.09
C VAL A 181 6.28 -9.57 -5.80
N VAL A 182 7.39 -9.69 -5.08
CA VAL A 182 8.22 -8.53 -4.68
C VAL A 182 8.86 -7.83 -5.89
N VAL A 183 9.21 -8.58 -6.94
CA VAL A 183 9.79 -8.04 -8.17
C VAL A 183 8.73 -7.43 -9.09
N THR A 184 7.56 -8.06 -9.22
CA THR A 184 6.42 -7.44 -9.90
C THR A 184 6.02 -6.14 -9.19
N ASP A 185 5.92 -6.15 -7.86
CA ASP A 185 5.65 -4.97 -7.04
C ASP A 185 6.60 -3.81 -7.32
N LEU A 186 7.90 -4.08 -7.51
CA LEU A 186 8.88 -3.04 -7.84
C LEU A 186 8.53 -2.33 -9.16
N LEU A 187 8.16 -3.10 -10.19
CA LEU A 187 7.79 -2.56 -11.49
C LEU A 187 6.45 -1.80 -11.41
N LEU A 188 5.47 -2.39 -10.73
CA LEU A 188 4.15 -1.77 -10.53
C LEU A 188 4.26 -0.46 -9.75
N PHE A 189 5.10 -0.43 -8.71
CA PHE A 189 5.36 0.79 -7.94
C PHE A 189 6.01 1.88 -8.80
N ALA A 190 7.00 1.53 -9.63
CA ALA A 190 7.62 2.49 -10.54
C ALA A 190 6.60 3.07 -11.52
N ILE A 191 5.76 2.23 -12.13
CA ILE A 191 4.70 2.66 -13.05
C ILE A 191 3.68 3.54 -12.34
N ALA A 192 3.23 3.15 -11.15
CA ALA A 192 2.25 3.90 -10.36
C ALA A 192 2.80 5.27 -9.93
N MET A 193 4.07 5.35 -9.54
CA MET A 193 4.74 6.61 -9.19
C MET A 193 4.93 7.52 -10.41
N VAL A 194 5.36 6.98 -11.56
CA VAL A 194 5.45 7.76 -12.80
C VAL A 194 4.06 8.27 -13.20
N GLY A 195 3.03 7.42 -13.13
CA GLY A 195 1.66 7.80 -13.43
C GLY A 195 1.11 8.89 -12.51
N SER A 196 1.35 8.80 -11.19
CA SER A 196 0.90 9.82 -10.25
C SER A 196 1.62 11.15 -10.41
N ILE A 197 2.95 11.12 -10.62
CA ILE A 197 3.75 12.32 -10.90
C ILE A 197 3.32 12.96 -12.23
N ALA A 198 3.09 12.15 -13.27
CA ALA A 198 2.61 12.64 -14.56
C ALA A 198 1.22 13.30 -14.40
N ALA A 199 0.30 12.69 -13.66
CA ALA A 199 -1.01 13.29 -13.38
C ALA A 199 -0.89 14.65 -12.69
N ALA A 200 -0.04 14.76 -11.66
CA ALA A 200 0.22 16.03 -10.99
C ALA A 200 0.85 17.07 -11.93
N TYR A 201 1.81 16.66 -12.74
CA TYR A 201 2.45 17.53 -13.73
C TYR A 201 1.46 18.06 -14.78
N TYR A 202 0.60 17.19 -15.34
CA TYR A 202 -0.39 17.62 -16.32
C TYR A 202 -1.47 18.50 -15.69
N ALA A 203 -1.91 18.19 -14.46
CA ALA A 203 -2.87 19.01 -13.73
C ALA A 203 -2.35 20.44 -13.52
N LEU A 204 -1.09 20.58 -13.07
CA LEU A 204 -0.47 21.90 -12.88
C LEU A 204 -0.28 22.68 -14.19
N ASN A 205 -0.06 22.00 -15.31
CA ASN A 205 0.14 22.63 -16.61
C ASN A 205 -1.17 23.01 -17.34
N LEU A 206 -2.32 22.72 -16.75
CA LEU A 206 -3.59 23.24 -17.27
C LEU A 206 -3.55 24.79 -17.24
N PRO A 207 -3.89 25.46 -18.36
CA PRO A 207 -3.89 26.93 -18.42
C PRO A 207 -4.72 27.58 -17.31
N GLU A 208 -5.79 26.93 -16.89
CA GLU A 208 -6.70 27.37 -15.82
C GLU A 208 -6.06 27.31 -14.42
N VAL A 209 -5.09 26.42 -14.23
CA VAL A 209 -4.38 26.24 -12.95
C VAL A 209 -3.17 27.18 -12.87
N GLY A 210 -2.46 27.40 -13.98
CA GLY A 210 -1.35 28.35 -14.04
C GLY A 210 -0.09 27.90 -13.27
N GLY A 211 0.17 26.59 -13.24
CA GLY A 211 1.31 26.01 -12.53
C GLY A 211 1.15 26.05 -11.01
N LEU A 212 2.26 25.79 -10.30
CA LEU A 212 2.25 25.75 -8.84
C LEU A 212 1.89 27.11 -8.22
N SER A 213 2.35 28.21 -8.84
CA SER A 213 2.03 29.56 -8.36
C SER A 213 0.55 29.88 -8.51
N GLY A 214 -0.06 29.55 -9.65
CA GLY A 214 -1.48 29.78 -9.87
C GLY A 214 -2.34 28.90 -8.96
N MET A 215 -1.98 27.64 -8.76
CA MET A 215 -2.62 26.74 -7.81
C MET A 215 -2.62 27.34 -6.39
N VAL A 216 -1.45 27.67 -5.83
CA VAL A 216 -1.32 28.17 -4.44
C VAL A 216 -2.07 29.49 -4.21
N GLN A 217 -2.21 30.32 -5.24
CA GLN A 217 -2.92 31.60 -5.16
C GLN A 217 -4.42 31.47 -5.50
N HIS A 218 -4.87 30.28 -5.91
CA HIS A 218 -6.25 30.09 -6.35
C HIS A 218 -7.22 30.30 -5.17
N PRO A 219 -8.25 31.17 -5.30
CA PRO A 219 -9.14 31.50 -4.19
C PRO A 219 -9.83 30.29 -3.54
N ALA A 220 -10.09 29.22 -4.31
CA ALA A 220 -10.69 27.99 -3.79
C ALA A 220 -9.81 27.22 -2.78
N LEU A 221 -8.51 27.55 -2.69
CA LEU A 221 -7.54 26.94 -1.78
C LEU A 221 -7.24 27.80 -0.55
N GLU A 222 -7.89 28.96 -0.41
CA GLU A 222 -7.76 29.79 0.78
C GLU A 222 -8.09 28.98 2.04
N GLY A 223 -7.16 28.98 3.01
CA GLY A 223 -7.27 28.19 4.25
C GLY A 223 -7.07 26.67 4.10
N LYS A 224 -6.88 26.12 2.89
CA LYS A 224 -6.77 24.67 2.65
C LYS A 224 -5.35 24.15 2.53
N LEU A 225 -4.35 25.02 2.36
CA LEU A 225 -2.95 24.62 2.18
C LEU A 225 -2.20 24.34 3.48
N GLY A 226 -2.77 24.70 4.63
CA GLY A 226 -2.15 24.49 5.94
C GLY A 226 -1.90 23.02 6.22
N LEU A 227 -0.68 22.67 6.66
CA LEU A 227 -0.36 21.32 7.10
C LEU A 227 -1.04 20.96 8.43
N LEU A 228 -1.33 21.96 9.25
CA LEU A 228 -2.07 21.80 10.50
C LEU A 228 -3.50 22.30 10.32
N PRO A 229 -4.48 21.72 11.03
CA PRO A 229 -5.83 22.25 11.04
C PRO A 229 -5.86 23.64 11.68
N ASP A 230 -6.92 24.40 11.42
CA ASP A 230 -7.16 25.66 12.10
C ASP A 230 -7.42 25.40 13.59
N PHE A 231 -6.57 25.96 14.45
CA PHE A 231 -6.67 25.78 15.90
C PHE A 231 -7.84 26.53 16.54
N SER A 232 -8.50 27.43 15.82
CA SER A 232 -9.74 28.06 16.29
C SER A 232 -10.93 27.09 16.28
N ASP A 233 -10.91 26.08 15.42
CA ASP A 233 -11.90 25.00 15.40
C ASP A 233 -11.41 23.79 16.20
N GLY A 234 -11.72 23.81 17.50
CA GLY A 234 -11.37 22.73 18.42
C GLY A 234 -11.91 21.35 18.02
N THR A 235 -13.03 21.28 17.28
CA THR A 235 -13.60 20.00 16.82
C THR A 235 -12.75 19.40 15.72
N THR A 236 -12.37 20.21 14.73
CA THR A 236 -11.49 19.77 13.64
C THR A 236 -10.10 19.40 14.16
N VAL A 237 -9.52 20.21 15.07
CA VAL A 237 -8.24 19.87 15.72
C VAL A 237 -8.33 18.52 16.43
N LEU A 238 -9.41 18.30 17.19
CA LEU A 238 -9.59 17.06 17.92
C LEU A 238 -9.71 15.86 16.96
N ALA A 239 -10.56 15.96 15.94
CA ALA A 239 -10.85 14.86 15.03
C ALA A 239 -9.70 14.54 14.06
N VAL A 240 -9.03 15.57 13.54
CA VAL A 240 -8.05 15.44 12.45
C VAL A 240 -6.63 15.28 12.97
N LEU A 241 -6.29 15.84 14.13
CA LEU A 241 -4.91 15.85 14.64
C LEU A 241 -4.78 15.09 15.96
N ILE A 242 -5.54 15.47 16.99
CA ILE A 242 -5.33 14.97 18.35
C ILE A 242 -5.73 13.50 18.48
N VAL A 243 -6.94 13.11 18.07
CA VAL A 243 -7.40 11.72 18.14
C VAL A 243 -6.52 10.79 17.31
N PRO A 244 -6.12 11.16 16.07
CA PRO A 244 -5.20 10.36 15.27
C PRO A 244 -3.85 10.10 15.96
N ILE A 245 -3.23 11.14 16.52
CA ILE A 245 -1.92 11.05 17.19
C ILE A 245 -2.01 10.40 18.58
N ALA A 246 -3.09 10.63 19.32
CA ALA A 246 -3.20 10.15 20.70
C ALA A 246 -3.75 8.73 20.79
N VAL A 247 -4.61 8.32 19.85
CA VAL A 247 -5.41 7.08 19.96
C VAL A 247 -5.32 6.23 18.69
N GLN A 248 -5.67 6.78 17.52
CA GLN A 248 -5.90 5.99 16.30
C GLN A 248 -4.70 5.10 15.92
N TRP A 249 -3.48 5.64 15.99
CA TRP A 249 -2.30 4.94 15.50
C TRP A 249 -2.04 3.61 16.23
N TRP A 250 -2.40 3.49 17.51
CA TRP A 250 -2.19 2.28 18.31
C TRP A 250 -3.46 1.49 18.60
N SER A 251 -4.63 2.12 18.55
CA SER A 251 -5.90 1.48 18.90
C SER A 251 -6.63 0.84 17.71
N THR A 252 -6.28 1.25 16.49
CA THR A 252 -6.97 0.82 15.26
C THR A 252 -6.11 -0.16 14.49
N TRP A 253 -6.71 -1.28 14.09
CA TRP A 253 -6.09 -2.17 13.12
C TRP A 253 -6.23 -1.56 11.72
N TYR A 254 -5.12 -1.32 11.04
CA TYR A 254 -5.10 -0.79 9.67
C TYR A 254 -4.10 -1.59 8.82
N PRO A 255 -4.47 -2.06 7.61
CA PRO A 255 -3.55 -2.82 6.76
C PRO A 255 -2.28 -2.02 6.47
N GLY A 256 -1.12 -2.52 6.88
CA GLY A 256 0.16 -1.85 6.68
C GLY A 256 0.57 -0.86 7.78
N ALA A 257 -0.33 -0.59 8.73
CA ALA A 257 -0.08 0.25 9.89
C ALA A 257 -0.59 -0.40 11.19
N GLU A 258 -0.54 -1.74 11.28
CA GLU A 258 -0.81 -2.45 12.52
C GLU A 258 0.31 -2.17 13.54
N PRO A 259 -0.03 -1.83 14.80
CA PRO A 259 0.95 -1.64 15.86
C PRO A 259 1.82 -2.88 16.05
N GLY A 260 3.13 -2.71 15.81
CA GLY A 260 4.10 -3.79 15.89
C GLY A 260 4.42 -4.50 14.58
N GLY A 261 3.77 -4.10 13.48
CA GLY A 261 3.94 -4.71 12.17
C GLY A 261 3.29 -6.09 12.11
N GLY A 262 2.19 -6.20 11.38
CA GLY A 262 1.46 -7.45 11.17
C GLY A 262 1.17 -7.71 9.69
N GLY A 263 0.62 -8.89 9.40
CA GLY A 263 0.21 -9.30 8.07
C GLY A 263 1.34 -9.21 7.04
N TYR A 264 1.06 -8.54 5.93
CA TYR A 264 1.98 -8.50 4.79
C TYR A 264 3.27 -7.69 5.03
N VAL A 265 3.28 -6.78 6.02
CA VAL A 265 4.50 -6.06 6.44
C VAL A 265 5.39 -7.01 7.25
N ALA A 266 4.81 -7.75 8.19
CA ALA A 266 5.52 -8.80 8.92
C ALA A 266 6.11 -9.85 7.98
N GLN A 267 5.34 -10.31 6.98
CA GLN A 267 5.82 -11.27 5.99
C GLN A 267 7.12 -10.82 5.28
N ARG A 268 7.20 -9.54 4.91
CA ARG A 268 8.37 -8.97 4.22
C ARG A 268 9.56 -8.78 5.16
N MET A 269 9.33 -8.44 6.43
CA MET A 269 10.37 -8.42 7.46
C MET A 269 10.92 -9.83 7.74
N LEU A 270 10.06 -10.84 7.78
CA LEU A 270 10.45 -12.26 7.95
C LEU A 270 11.29 -12.77 6.77
N ALA A 271 11.01 -12.30 5.56
CA ALA A 271 11.70 -12.65 4.33
C ALA A 271 12.99 -11.84 4.07
N ALA A 272 13.30 -10.85 4.91
CA ALA A 272 14.52 -10.06 4.78
C ALA A 272 15.77 -10.94 4.92
N ARG A 273 16.88 -10.52 4.32
CA ARG A 273 18.16 -11.26 4.42
C ARG A 273 18.68 -11.37 5.84
N ASN A 274 18.65 -10.26 6.56
CA ASN A 274 19.14 -10.11 7.92
C ASN A 274 18.35 -8.98 8.63
N GLU A 275 18.61 -8.78 9.93
CA GLU A 275 17.93 -7.76 10.73
C GLU A 275 18.15 -6.33 10.21
N ARG A 276 19.33 -6.03 9.65
CA ARG A 276 19.63 -4.72 9.06
C ARG A 276 18.77 -4.49 7.81
N ASP A 277 18.66 -5.48 6.95
CA ASP A 277 17.84 -5.39 5.75
C ASP A 277 16.35 -5.21 6.11
N SER A 278 15.88 -5.92 7.14
CA SER A 278 14.52 -5.75 7.67
C SER A 278 14.27 -4.32 8.14
N LEU A 279 15.16 -3.77 9.00
CA LEU A 279 15.03 -2.40 9.50
C LEU A 279 15.08 -1.37 8.37
N LEU A 280 16.07 -1.45 7.48
CA LEU A 280 16.23 -0.49 6.38
C LEU A 280 15.07 -0.57 5.39
N GLY A 281 14.53 -1.78 5.15
CA GLY A 281 13.39 -1.98 4.27
C GLY A 281 12.13 -1.37 4.85
N THR A 282 11.85 -1.58 6.14
CA THR A 282 10.73 -0.96 6.84
C THR A 282 10.89 0.56 6.93
N LEU A 283 12.12 1.08 7.09
CA LEU A 283 12.38 2.52 7.09
C LEU A 283 12.12 3.12 5.70
N TRP A 284 12.63 2.47 4.65
CA TRP A 284 12.37 2.87 3.27
C TRP A 284 10.88 2.86 2.96
N PHE A 285 10.16 1.82 3.42
CA PHE A 285 8.71 1.74 3.32
C PHE A 285 8.06 3.00 3.88
N ASN A 286 8.37 3.40 5.12
CA ASN A 286 7.77 4.58 5.74
C ASN A 286 8.09 5.89 5.01
N ILE A 287 9.34 6.07 4.57
CA ILE A 287 9.75 7.24 3.80
C ILE A 287 8.94 7.32 2.50
N ALA A 288 8.92 6.25 1.72
CA ALA A 288 8.22 6.24 0.45
C ALA A 288 6.70 6.33 0.62
N HIS A 289 6.15 5.72 1.67
CA HIS A 289 4.71 5.62 1.92
C HIS A 289 4.09 6.92 2.43
N TYR A 290 4.78 7.68 3.30
CA TYR A 290 4.24 8.90 3.90
C TYR A 290 4.85 10.20 3.33
N ALA A 291 6.12 10.17 2.89
CA ALA A 291 6.85 11.37 2.49
C ALA A 291 7.06 11.51 0.97
N LEU A 292 6.96 10.44 0.18
CA LEU A 292 7.16 10.51 -1.27
C LEU A 292 5.83 10.40 -2.03
N ARG A 293 5.17 9.23 -1.94
CA ARG A 293 4.03 8.93 -2.80
C ARG A 293 2.75 9.77 -2.61
N PRO A 294 2.44 10.35 -1.42
CA PRO A 294 1.20 11.10 -1.29
C PRO A 294 1.22 12.45 -2.00
N TRP A 295 2.39 13.07 -2.17
CA TRP A 295 2.49 14.44 -2.69
C TRP A 295 1.93 14.63 -4.10
N PRO A 296 2.19 13.75 -5.08
CA PRO A 296 1.51 13.85 -6.37
C PRO A 296 -0.02 13.83 -6.24
N TRP A 297 -0.57 13.03 -5.32
CA TRP A 297 -2.02 12.97 -5.09
C TRP A 297 -2.54 14.25 -4.42
N VAL A 298 -1.81 14.76 -3.43
CA VAL A 298 -2.13 16.06 -2.78
C VAL A 298 -2.17 17.17 -3.83
N ILE A 299 -1.18 17.24 -4.73
CA ILE A 299 -1.14 18.23 -5.82
C ILE A 299 -2.33 18.07 -6.78
N VAL A 300 -2.68 16.84 -7.17
CA VAL A 300 -3.84 16.59 -8.05
C VAL A 300 -5.18 16.96 -7.38
N ALA A 301 -5.26 16.88 -6.06
CA ALA A 301 -6.48 17.17 -5.31
C ALA A 301 -6.74 18.66 -5.06
N LEU A 302 -5.66 19.46 -5.03
CA LEU A 302 -5.67 20.91 -4.89
C LEU A 302 -6.05 21.57 -6.23
#